data_AF-A0A9D8E2B1-F1
#
_entry.id   AF-A0A9D8E2B1-F1
#
_cell.length_a   1.000
_cell.length_b   1.000
_cell.length_c   1.000
_cell.angle_alpha   90.00
_cell.angle_beta   90.00
_cell.angle_gamma   90.00
#
_symmetry.space_group_name_H-M   'P 1'
#
loop_
_entity.id
_entity.type
_entity.pdbx_description
1 polymer ?
#
loop_
_entity_poly.entity_id
_entity_poly.type
_entity_poly.pdbx_seq_one_letter_code
_entity_poly.pdbx_strand_id
1 'polypeptide(L)' 'MTSLAQALAAAAAQLGGEPRPGQLEMAEAVAQAMSTAVAARRGEGLPEHLLVQAGTGTGKSLAYLTPAAVHAA' A
#
# COMPACT_ATOMS: atom_id res chain seq x y z
N MET A 1 4.78 -6.83 -15.44
CA MET A 1 4.17 -6.72 -14.10
C MET A 1 4.52 -5.34 -13.57
N THR A 2 3.53 -4.57 -13.12
CA THR A 2 3.73 -3.22 -12.57
C THR A 2 4.11 -3.33 -11.10
N SER A 3 5.20 -2.69 -10.68
CA SER A 3 5.58 -2.66 -9.27
C SER A 3 4.64 -1.76 -8.45
N LEU A 4 4.59 -1.97 -7.14
CA LEU A 4 3.81 -1.10 -6.24
C LEU A 4 4.22 0.37 -6.37
N ALA A 5 5.52 0.65 -6.46
CA ALA A 5 6.04 2.00 -6.68
C ALA A 5 5.56 2.60 -8.01
N GLN A 6 5.54 1.81 -9.09
CA GLN A 6 5.03 2.27 -10.39
C GLN A 6 3.53 2.54 -10.35
N ALA A 7 2.75 1.68 -9.69
CA ALA A 7 1.31 1.86 -9.54
C ALA A 7 0.98 3.10 -8.70
N LEU A 8 1.73 3.34 -7.62
CA LEU A 8 1.57 4.51 -6.75
C LEU A 8 1.93 5.80 -7.51
N ALA A 9 3.05 5.80 -8.22
CA ALA A 9 3.46 6.93 -9.05
C ALA A 9 2.43 7.26 -10.13
N ALA A 10 1.89 6.24 -10.81
CA ALA A 10 0.85 6.41 -11.81
C ALA A 10 -0.45 6.99 -11.20
N ALA A 11 -0.88 6.47 -10.04
CA ALA A 11 -2.06 6.95 -9.36
C ALA A 11 -1.92 8.40 -8.86
N ALA A 12 -0.75 8.76 -8.32
CA ALA A 12 -0.45 10.13 -7.91
C ALA A 12 -0.48 11.10 -9.11
N ALA A 13 0.18 10.72 -10.23
CA ALA A 13 0.23 11.52 -11.43
C ALA A 13 -1.17 11.79 -12.03
N GLN A 14 -2.04 10.78 -12.04
CA GLN A 14 -3.42 10.93 -12.52
C GLN A 14 -4.26 11.91 -11.68
N LEU A 15 -3.88 12.14 -10.43
CA LEU A 15 -4.53 13.11 -9.53
C LEU A 15 -3.80 14.47 -9.53
N GLY A 16 -2.84 14.69 -10.44
CA GLY A 16 -2.05 15.91 -10.51
C GLY A 16 -1.04 16.06 -9.36
N GLY A 17 -0.67 14.96 -8.70
CA GLY A 17 0.31 14.92 -7.63
C GLY A 17 1.57 14.14 -8.00
N GLU A 18 2.50 14.08 -7.06
CA GLU A 18 3.73 13.30 -7.16
C GLU A 18 3.82 12.31 -5.99
N PRO A 19 4.38 11.10 -6.21
CA PRO A 19 4.60 10.15 -5.14
C PRO A 19 5.58 10.73 -4.12
N ARG A 20 5.33 10.46 -2.84
CA ARG A 20 6.19 10.92 -1.73
C ARG A 20 6.83 9.71 -1.05
N PRO A 21 8.07 9.81 -0.53
CA PRO A 21 8.74 8.69 0.13
C PRO A 21 7.89 8.02 1.22
N GLY A 22 7.25 8.82 2.09
CA GLY A 22 6.37 8.28 3.14
C GLY A 22 5.07 7.63 2.64
N GLN A 23 4.62 7.92 1.41
CA GLN A 23 3.52 7.14 0.81
C GLN A 23 3.99 5.76 0.40
N LEU A 24 5.18 5.66 -0.20
CA LEU A 24 5.72 4.39 -0.66
C LEU A 24 6.03 3.49 0.52
N GLU A 25 6.67 4.02 1.56
CA GLU A 25 6.94 3.31 2.80
C GLU A 25 5.64 2.80 3.45
N MET A 26 4.62 3.65 3.55
CA MET A 26 3.30 3.25 4.05
C MET A 26 2.65 2.20 3.14
N ALA A 27 2.76 2.33 1.81
CA ALA A 27 2.17 1.39 0.86
C ALA A 27 2.82 0.01 0.94
N GLU A 28 4.15 -0.05 1.09
CA GLU A 28 4.89 -1.29 1.28
C GLU A 28 4.51 -1.97 2.60
N ALA A 29 4.42 -1.21 3.70
CA ALA A 29 3.95 -1.72 4.98
C ALA A 29 2.51 -2.28 4.90
N VAL A 30 1.61 -1.57 4.22
CA VAL A 30 0.22 -2.04 4.00
C VAL A 30 0.21 -3.31 3.15
N ALA A 31 0.99 -3.36 2.06
CA ALA A 31 1.08 -4.54 1.19
C ALA A 31 1.59 -5.76 1.96
N GLN A 32 2.56 -5.58 2.86
CA GLN A 32 3.07 -6.65 3.71
C GLN A 32 2.00 -7.17 4.68
N ALA A 33 1.29 -6.28 5.39
CA ALA A 33 0.21 -6.69 6.30
C ALA A 33 -0.95 -7.38 5.56
N MET A 34 -1.25 -6.96 4.33
CA MET A 34 -2.21 -7.65 3.48
C MET A 34 -1.73 -9.06 3.09
N SER A 35 -0.46 -9.20 2.72
CA SER A 35 0.14 -10.49 2.36
C SER A 35 0.06 -11.50 3.51
N THR A 36 0.43 -11.09 4.73
CA THR A 36 0.34 -11.95 5.92
C THR A 36 -1.10 -12.32 6.25
N ALA A 37 -2.04 -11.39 6.12
CA ALA A 37 -3.46 -11.67 6.29
C ALA A 37 -4.00 -12.70 5.27
N VAL A 38 -3.54 -12.63 4.02
CA VAL A 38 -3.92 -13.60 2.97
C VAL A 38 -3.33 -14.98 3.25
N ALA A 39 -2.06 -15.06 3.66
CA ALA A 39 -1.41 -16.31 4.06
C ALA A 39 -2.15 -16.94 5.25
N ALA A 40 -2.47 -16.16 6.28
CA ALA A 40 -3.20 -16.63 7.45
C ALA A 40 -4.59 -17.18 7.08
N ARG A 41 -5.30 -16.56 6.14
CA ARG A 41 -6.59 -17.08 5.61
C ARG A 41 -6.45 -18.42 4.90
N ARG A 42 -5.26 -18.77 4.41
CA ARG A 42 -4.95 -20.08 3.81
C ARG A 42 -4.46 -21.10 4.83
N GLY A 43 -4.39 -20.73 6.12
CA GLY A 43 -3.84 -21.57 7.19
C GLY A 43 -2.32 -21.49 7.32
N GLU A 44 -1.69 -20.50 6.68
CA GLU A 44 -0.24 -20.30 6.69
C GLU A 44 0.13 -19.12 7.60
N GLY A 45 0.74 -19.40 8.75
CA GLY A 45 1.21 -18.37 9.68
C GLY A 45 0.07 -17.61 10.40
N LEU A 46 0.42 -16.45 10.96
CA LEU A 46 -0.50 -15.58 11.70
C LEU A 46 -0.69 -14.25 10.94
N PRO A 47 -1.89 -13.65 11.00
CA PRO A 47 -2.10 -12.34 10.41
C PRO A 47 -1.34 -11.27 11.21
N GLU A 48 -0.87 -10.23 10.52
CA GLU A 48 -0.26 -9.07 11.15
C GLU A 48 -1.17 -7.85 11.01
N HIS A 49 -1.33 -7.09 12.09
CA HIS A 49 -2.01 -5.80 12.06
C HIS A 49 -0.98 -4.68 12.01
N LEU A 50 -1.11 -3.80 11.02
CA LEU A 50 -0.27 -2.62 10.88
C LEU A 50 -0.90 -1.43 11.61
N LEU A 51 -0.14 -0.85 12.54
CA LEU A 51 -0.39 0.50 13.04
C LEU A 51 0.64 1.44 12.41
N VAL A 52 0.18 2.37 11.58
CA VAL A 52 1.06 3.30 10.86
C VAL A 52 0.62 4.73 11.10
N GLN A 53 1.59 5.58 11.46
CA GLN A 53 1.38 7.02 11.52
C GLN A 53 1.76 7.64 10.18
N ALA A 54 0.89 8.50 9.65
CA ALA A 54 1.25 9.34 8.54
C ALA A 54 0.69 10.76 8.75
N GLY A 55 1.54 11.76 8.51
CA GLY A 55 1.21 13.18 8.69
C GLY A 55 0.07 13.65 7.78
N THR A 56 -0.52 14.81 8.10
CA THR A 56 -1.46 15.48 7.18
C THR A 56 -0.75 15.82 5.86
N GLY A 57 -1.45 15.72 4.74
CA GLY A 57 -0.85 15.97 3.42
C GLY A 57 0.07 14.87 2.89
N THR A 58 0.40 13.82 3.66
CA THR A 58 1.21 12.69 3.15
C THR A 58 0.51 11.95 2.00
N GLY A 59 -0.82 12.05 1.84
CA GLY A 59 -1.58 11.29 0.84
C GLY A 59 -1.78 9.82 1.25
N LYS A 60 -2.14 9.63 2.53
CA LYS A 60 -2.44 8.34 3.16
C LYS A 60 -3.42 7.47 2.37
N SER A 61 -4.42 8.10 1.75
CA SER A 61 -5.43 7.38 0.98
C SER A 61 -4.84 6.63 -0.21
N LEU A 62 -3.96 7.27 -0.98
CA LEU A 62 -3.25 6.58 -2.05
C LEU A 62 -2.39 5.44 -1.50
N ALA A 63 -1.69 5.69 -0.39
CA ALA A 63 -0.81 4.69 0.22
C ALA A 63 -1.55 3.41 0.66
N TYR A 64 -2.80 3.46 1.13
CA TYR A 64 -3.55 2.23 1.45
C TYR A 64 -4.43 1.71 0.29
N LEU A 65 -4.85 2.56 -0.65
CA LEU A 65 -5.69 2.13 -1.79
C LEU A 65 -4.88 1.49 -2.91
N THR A 66 -3.69 2.00 -3.23
CA THR A 66 -2.85 1.45 -4.30
C THR A 66 -2.49 -0.02 -4.07
N PRO A 67 -1.94 -0.45 -2.89
CA PRO A 67 -1.65 -1.86 -2.67
C PRO A 67 -2.90 -2.74 -2.70
N ALA A 68 -4.06 -2.23 -2.24
CA ALA A 68 -5.32 -2.96 -2.33
C ALA A 68 -5.78 -3.16 -3.79
N ALA A 69 -5.65 -2.14 -4.63
CA ALA A 69 -5.98 -2.21 -6.05
C ALA A 69 -5.03 -3.16 -6.80
N VAL A 70 -3.73 -3.10 -6.53
CA VAL A 70 -2.74 -4.05 -7.10
C VAL A 70 -3.03 -5.48 -6.68
N HIS A 71 -3.45 -5.71 -5.43
CA HIS A 71 -3.81 -7.05 -4.94
C HIS A 71 -5.07 -7.61 -5.61
N ALA A 72 -6.01 -6.74 -6.00
CA ALA A 72 -7.29 -7.13 -6.58
C ALA A 72 -7.27 -7.26 -8.12
N ALA A 73 -6.20 -6.80 -8.78
CA ALA A 73 -6.01 -6.85 -10.23
C ALA A 73 -5.42 -8.20 -10.67
#